data_AF-A0AA95M9J8-F1
#
_entry.id   AF-A0AA95M9J8-F1
#
_cell.length_a   1.000
_cell.length_b   1.000
_cell.length_c   1.000
_cell.angle_alpha   90.00
_cell.angle_beta   90.00
_cell.angle_gamma   90.00
#
_symmetry.space_group_name_H-M   'P 1'
#
loop_
_entity.id
_entity.type
_entity.pdbx_description
1 polymer ?
#
loop_
_entity_poly.entity_id
_entity_poly.type
_entity_poly.pdbx_seq_one_letter_code
_entity_poly.pdbx_strand_id
1 'polypeptide(L)'
;MDSQAETVSTILEEWESVKILLDQLFRERDQKKAKEWMEKGIALFIQLLNYTNEKASTPNDSIPFHQFYFKPVNIEERLGFIMARPGLYHSYRQLSELMVEQEKLYAKRNIVKKTSRT
;
A
#
# COMPACT_ATOMS: atom_id res chain seq x y z
N MET A 1 -12.40 18.63 -10.13
CA MET A 1 -13.17 17.42 -9.79
C MET A 1 -12.55 16.31 -10.62
N ASP A 2 -11.88 15.27 -10.15
CA ASP A 2 -11.62 14.73 -8.81
C ASP A 2 -10.27 13.96 -8.85
N SER A 3 -9.19 14.63 -9.28
CA SER A 3 -7.88 14.03 -9.64
C SER A 3 -7.30 13.08 -8.57
N GLN A 4 -7.60 13.32 -7.29
CA GLN A 4 -7.14 12.45 -6.20
C GLN A 4 -7.89 11.11 -6.18
N ALA A 5 -9.20 11.10 -6.43
CA ALA A 5 -9.98 9.88 -6.46
C ALA A 5 -9.59 9.00 -7.65
N GLU A 6 -9.40 9.60 -8.83
CA GLU A 6 -8.89 8.92 -10.02
C GLU A 6 -7.52 8.29 -9.77
N THR A 7 -6.59 9.05 -9.16
CA THR A 7 -5.25 8.53 -8.85
C THR A 7 -5.30 7.33 -7.91
N VAL A 8 -6.12 7.39 -6.86
CA VAL A 8 -6.28 6.27 -5.92
C VAL A 8 -6.93 5.07 -6.60
N SER A 9 -7.93 5.27 -7.46
CA SER A 9 -8.51 4.19 -8.26
C SER A 9 -7.46 3.52 -9.15
N THR A 10 -6.63 4.30 -9.85
CA THR A 10 -5.53 3.75 -10.66
C THR A 10 -4.54 2.93 -9.84
N ILE A 11 -4.17 3.40 -8.64
CA ILE A 11 -3.28 2.65 -7.73
C ILE A 11 -3.91 1.30 -7.33
N LEU A 12 -5.21 1.28 -7.03
CA LEU A 12 -5.92 0.06 -6.61
C LEU A 12 -6.10 -0.93 -7.77
N GLU A 13 -6.41 -0.44 -8.97
CA GLU A 13 -6.49 -1.26 -10.19
C GLU A 13 -5.13 -1.88 -10.54
N GLU A 14 -4.05 -1.10 -10.41
CA GLU A 14 -2.69 -1.58 -10.61
C GLU A 14 -2.31 -2.62 -9.55
N TRP A 15 -2.69 -2.40 -8.29
CA TRP A 15 -2.48 -3.35 -7.21
C TRP A 15 -3.19 -4.68 -7.47
N GLU A 16 -4.45 -4.69 -7.91
CA GLU A 16 -5.16 -5.95 -8.22
C GLU A 16 -4.48 -6.72 -9.36
N SER A 17 -3.96 -6.01 -10.37
CA SER A 17 -3.17 -6.64 -11.43
C SER A 17 -1.87 -7.26 -10.90
N VAL A 18 -1.15 -6.54 -10.04
CA VAL A 18 0.08 -7.03 -9.38
C VAL A 18 -0.22 -8.24 -8.50
N LYS A 19 -1.32 -8.20 -7.74
CA LYS A 19 -1.75 -9.26 -6.83
C LYS A 19 -2.09 -10.56 -7.57
N ILE A 20 -2.81 -10.49 -8.68
CA ILE A 20 -3.11 -11.65 -9.53
C ILE A 20 -1.81 -12.32 -10.01
N LEU A 21 -0.83 -11.52 -10.43
CA LEU A 21 0.45 -12.02 -10.90
C LEU A 21 1.28 -12.61 -9.75
N LEU A 22 1.34 -11.95 -8.59
CA LEU A 22 2.02 -12.47 -7.40
C LEU A 22 1.42 -13.80 -6.93
N ASP A 23 0.10 -13.92 -6.93
CA ASP A 23 -0.59 -15.18 -6.63
C ASP A 23 -0.13 -16.31 -7.55
N GLN A 24 0.05 -16.05 -8.84
CA GLN A 24 0.58 -17.03 -9.79
C GLN A 24 2.05 -17.35 -9.49
N LEU A 25 2.91 -16.35 -9.35
CA LEU A 25 4.35 -16.54 -9.15
C LEU A 25 4.66 -17.30 -7.85
N PHE A 26 3.93 -17.04 -6.77
CA PHE A 26 4.08 -17.80 -5.52
C PHE A 26 3.57 -19.24 -5.62
N ARG A 27 2.52 -19.50 -6.42
CA ARG A 27 2.08 -20.87 -6.73
C ARG A 27 3.14 -21.64 -7.52
N GLU A 28 3.76 -20.97 -8.50
CA GLU A 28 4.83 -21.53 -9.35
C GLU A 28 6.19 -21.59 -8.66
N ARG A 29 6.32 -21.00 -7.46
CA ARG A 29 7.56 -20.88 -6.69
C ARG A 29 8.66 -20.07 -7.40
N ASP A 30 8.29 -19.17 -8.31
CA ASP A 30 9.20 -18.24 -8.98
C ASP A 30 9.51 -17.04 -8.07
N GLN A 31 10.31 -17.29 -7.02
CA GLN A 31 10.65 -16.29 -6.00
C GLN A 31 11.38 -15.06 -6.59
N LYS A 32 12.16 -15.26 -7.66
CA LYS A 32 12.95 -14.19 -8.27
C LYS A 32 12.02 -13.15 -8.90
N LYS A 33 11.08 -13.59 -9.75
CA LYS A 33 10.08 -12.67 -10.31
C LYS A 33 9.11 -12.17 -9.25
N ALA A 34 8.72 -13.01 -8.28
CA ALA A 34 7.84 -12.58 -7.21
C ALA A 34 8.44 -11.39 -6.43
N LYS A 35 9.76 -11.39 -6.20
CA LYS A 35 10.46 -10.26 -5.59
C LYS A 35 10.29 -8.96 -6.39
N GLU A 36 10.50 -8.99 -7.69
CA GLU A 36 10.39 -7.81 -8.57
C GLU A 36 8.98 -7.20 -8.51
N TRP A 37 7.95 -8.06 -8.55
CA TRP A 37 6.55 -7.62 -8.45
C TRP A 37 6.16 -7.20 -7.03
N MET A 38 6.79 -7.77 -6.01
CA MET A 38 6.61 -7.34 -4.61
C MET A 38 7.16 -5.93 -4.38
N GLU A 39 8.32 -5.59 -4.95
CA GLU A 39 8.87 -4.24 -4.90
C GLU A 39 7.90 -3.21 -5.52
N LYS A 40 7.27 -3.58 -6.64
CA LYS A 40 6.21 -2.78 -7.25
C LYS A 40 4.99 -2.64 -6.32
N GLY A 41 4.52 -3.73 -5.73
CA GLY A 41 3.41 -3.71 -4.77
C GLY A 41 3.69 -2.83 -3.54
N ILE A 42 4.91 -2.87 -3.01
CA ILE A 42 5.36 -2.02 -1.90
C ILE A 42 5.30 -0.53 -2.31
N ALA A 43 5.77 -0.21 -3.52
CA ALA A 43 5.71 1.17 -4.02
C ALA A 43 4.26 1.67 -4.16
N LEU A 44 3.34 0.83 -4.65
CA LEU A 44 1.91 1.16 -4.71
C LEU A 44 1.32 1.40 -3.31
N PHE A 45 1.66 0.55 -2.34
CA PHE A 45 1.21 0.71 -0.97
C PHE A 45 1.68 2.03 -0.36
N ILE A 46 2.96 2.37 -0.54
CA ILE A 46 3.54 3.63 -0.06
C ILE A 46 2.84 4.83 -0.71
N GLN A 47 2.55 4.77 -2.01
CA GLN A 47 1.77 5.81 -2.68
C GLN A 47 0.38 5.97 -2.04
N LEU A 48 -0.37 4.88 -1.89
CA LEU A 48 -1.71 4.91 -1.28
C LEU A 48 -1.68 5.48 0.15
N LEU A 49 -0.70 5.08 0.95
CA LEU A 49 -0.50 5.56 2.32
C LEU A 49 -0.28 7.07 2.36
N ASN A 50 0.59 7.59 1.49
CA ASN A 50 0.87 9.03 1.38
C ASN A 50 -0.33 9.83 0.87
N TYR A 51 -1.04 9.32 -0.14
CA TYR A 51 -2.26 9.94 -0.66
C TYR A 51 -3.36 10.03 0.41
N THR A 52 -3.47 9.00 1.26
CA THR A 52 -4.45 8.99 2.35
C THR A 52 -4.14 10.04 3.40
N ASN A 53 -2.85 10.30 3.66
CA ASN A 53 -2.39 11.21 4.70
C ASN A 53 -2.00 12.62 4.19
N GLU A 54 -2.21 12.92 2.90
CA GLU A 54 -1.88 14.22 2.27
C GLU A 54 -0.42 14.65 2.43
N LYS A 55 0.48 13.67 2.40
CA LYS A 55 1.91 13.91 2.56
C LYS A 55 2.60 13.76 1.21
N ALA A 56 3.44 14.72 0.88
CA ALA A 56 4.37 14.57 -0.23
C ALA A 56 5.45 13.58 0.22
N SER A 57 5.45 12.37 -0.34
CA SER A 57 6.54 11.44 -0.09
C SER A 57 7.76 11.88 -0.88
N THR A 58 8.85 12.17 -0.19
CA THR A 58 10.18 12.20 -0.81
C THR A 58 10.70 10.76 -0.88
N PRO A 59 11.26 10.30 -2.02
CA PRO A 59 11.72 8.92 -2.19
C PRO A 59 12.86 8.48 -1.24
N ASN A 60 13.49 9.40 -0.52
CA ASN A 60 14.74 9.16 0.20
C ASN A 60 14.67 9.38 1.72
N ASP A 61 13.50 9.77 2.26
CA ASP A 61 13.32 9.98 3.69
C ASP A 61 12.57 8.82 4.34
N SER A 62 12.91 8.51 5.59
CA SER A 62 12.16 7.56 6.41
C SER A 62 10.69 7.97 6.47
N ILE A 63 9.76 7.05 6.17
CA ILE A 63 8.32 7.32 6.23
C ILE A 63 7.97 7.73 7.67
N PRO A 64 7.47 8.96 7.92
CA PRO A 64 7.25 9.46 9.26
C PRO A 64 5.93 8.90 9.82
N PHE A 65 5.85 7.58 10.03
CA PHE A 65 4.60 6.89 10.42
C PHE A 65 3.93 7.52 11.65
N HIS A 66 4.69 8.11 12.57
CA HIS A 66 4.15 8.83 13.74
C HIS A 66 3.29 10.06 13.38
N GLN A 67 3.44 10.62 12.17
CA GLN A 67 2.69 11.79 11.69
C GLN A 67 1.45 11.38 10.89
N PHE A 68 1.30 10.10 10.58
CA PHE A 68 0.15 9.61 9.80
C PHE A 68 -1.02 9.30 10.73
N TYR A 69 -2.15 9.93 10.43
CA TYR A 69 -3.40 9.75 11.16
C TYR A 69 -4.17 8.51 10.65
N PHE A 70 -4.08 8.23 9.35
CA PHE A 70 -4.74 7.11 8.70
C PHE A 70 -3.69 6.09 8.25
N LYS A 71 -3.22 5.28 9.20
CA LYS A 71 -2.22 4.23 8.98
C LYS A 71 -2.68 2.85 9.50
N PRO A 72 -2.21 1.74 8.90
CA PRO A 72 -2.52 0.40 9.37
C PRO A 72 -1.89 0.12 10.75
N VAL A 73 -2.37 -0.91 11.43
CA VAL A 73 -1.82 -1.32 12.72
C VAL A 73 -0.44 -1.93 12.53
N ASN A 74 0.51 -1.57 13.42
CA ASN A 74 1.90 -2.02 13.40
C ASN A 74 2.60 -1.83 12.05
N ILE A 75 2.27 -0.75 11.34
CA ILE A 75 2.77 -0.51 9.98
C ILE A 75 4.30 -0.51 9.89
N GLU A 76 4.98 0.02 10.90
CA GLU A 76 6.45 0.12 10.91
C GLU A 76 7.10 -1.27 10.93
N GLU A 77 6.68 -2.15 11.84
CA GLU A 77 7.17 -3.53 11.90
C GLU A 77 6.80 -4.33 10.65
N ARG A 78 5.53 -4.24 10.22
CA ARG A 78 5.02 -5.03 9.09
C ARG A 78 5.68 -4.62 7.79
N LEU A 79 5.74 -3.31 7.49
CA LEU A 79 6.38 -2.82 6.29
C LEU A 79 7.89 -3.02 6.33
N GLY A 80 8.52 -2.84 7.50
CA GLY A 80 9.94 -3.15 7.69
C GLY A 80 10.27 -4.61 7.37
N PHE A 81 9.44 -5.56 7.84
CA PHE A 81 9.59 -6.97 7.51
C PHE A 81 9.42 -7.25 6.00
N ILE A 82 8.38 -6.66 5.38
CA ILE A 82 8.10 -6.84 3.95
C ILE A 82 9.27 -6.32 3.10
N MET A 83 9.76 -5.12 3.39
CA MET A 83 10.86 -4.49 2.66
C MET A 83 12.19 -5.22 2.85
N ALA A 84 12.43 -5.79 4.03
CA ALA A 84 13.62 -6.60 4.27
C ALA A 84 13.59 -7.94 3.52
N ARG A 85 12.39 -8.48 3.23
CA ARG A 85 12.21 -9.83 2.66
C ARG A 85 11.09 -9.90 1.60
N PRO A 86 11.14 -9.10 0.53
CA PRO A 86 10.04 -9.00 -0.43
C PRO A 86 9.72 -10.32 -1.16
N GLY A 87 10.70 -11.20 -1.35
CA GLY A 87 10.50 -12.49 -2.04
C GLY A 87 9.80 -13.59 -1.24
N LEU A 88 9.39 -13.35 0.01
CA LEU A 88 8.71 -14.36 0.83
C LEU A 88 7.18 -14.31 0.65
N TYR A 89 6.54 -15.48 0.64
CA TYR A 89 5.08 -15.56 0.61
C TYR A 89 4.44 -14.87 1.81
N HIS A 90 5.05 -14.96 3.00
CA HIS A 90 4.59 -14.25 4.19
C HIS A 90 4.61 -12.73 4.01
N SER A 91 5.61 -12.18 3.32
CA SER A 91 5.67 -10.75 3.00
C SER A 91 4.55 -10.35 2.04
N TYR A 92 4.24 -11.19 1.05
CA TYR A 92 3.10 -10.97 0.15
C TYR A 92 1.76 -10.96 0.89
N ARG A 93 1.54 -11.91 1.80
CA ARG A 93 0.32 -11.96 2.63
C ARG A 93 0.19 -10.70 3.49
N GLN A 94 1.27 -10.30 4.15
CA GLN A 94 1.30 -9.08 4.96
C GLN A 94 1.02 -7.83 4.12
N LEU A 95 1.63 -7.71 2.93
CA LEU A 95 1.38 -6.58 2.03
C LEU A 95 -0.09 -6.53 1.56
N SER A 96 -0.68 -7.69 1.27
CA SER A 96 -2.08 -7.78 0.85
C SER A 96 -3.04 -7.33 1.95
N GLU A 97 -2.76 -7.73 3.21
CA GLU A 97 -3.53 -7.27 4.36
C GLU A 97 -3.37 -5.76 4.59
N LEU A 98 -2.14 -5.24 4.47
CA LEU A 98 -1.87 -3.81 4.56
C LEU A 98 -2.63 -3.00 3.50
N MET A 99 -2.73 -3.50 2.26
CA MET A 99 -3.51 -2.86 1.20
C MET A 99 -4.99 -2.77 1.55
N VAL A 100 -5.60 -3.87 2.02
CA VAL A 100 -7.01 -3.90 2.43
C VAL A 100 -7.28 -2.97 3.62
N GLU A 101 -6.39 -2.95 4.61
CA GLU A 101 -6.49 -2.03 5.74
C GLU A 101 -6.40 -0.56 5.29
N GLN A 102 -5.45 -0.25 4.39
CA GLN A 102 -5.23 1.10 3.93
C GLN A 102 -6.37 1.62 3.04
N GLU A 103 -6.95 0.78 2.20
CA GLU A 103 -8.14 1.13 1.40
C GLU A 103 -9.33 1.50 2.29
N LYS A 104 -9.56 0.73 3.36
CA LYS A 104 -10.60 1.06 4.37
C LYS A 104 -10.31 2.39 5.07
N LEU A 105 -9.05 2.66 5.39
CA LEU A 105 -8.63 3.93 6.01
C LEU A 105 -8.82 5.11 5.05
N TYR A 106 -8.56 4.93 3.76
CA TYR A 106 -8.84 5.91 2.73
C TYR A 106 -10.33 6.24 2.62
N ALA A 107 -11.19 5.22 2.60
CA ALA A 107 -12.64 5.40 2.61
C ALA A 107 -13.10 6.17 3.86
N LYS A 108 -12.58 5.79 5.05
CA LYS A 108 -12.85 6.49 6.32
C LYS A 108 -12.44 7.97 6.26
N ARG A 109 -11.23 8.27 5.77
CA ARG A 109 -10.72 9.64 5.61
C ARG A 109 -11.64 10.48 4.73
N ASN A 110 -12.15 9.91 3.63
CA ASN A 110 -13.04 10.62 2.72
C ASN A 110 -14.41 10.92 3.35
N ILE A 111 -14.92 10.04 4.22
CA ILE A 111 -16.15 10.29 4.99
C ILE A 111 -15.92 11.45 5.98
N VAL A 112 -14.85 11.40 6.78
CA VAL A 112 -14.52 12.45 7.76
C VAL A 112 -14.39 13.82 7.08
N LYS A 113 -13.69 13.89 5.93
CA LYS A 113 -13.56 15.13 5.15
C LYS A 113 -14.87 15.70 4.65
N LYS A 114 -15.85 14.85 4.32
CA LYS A 114 -17.19 15.30 3.90
C LYS A 114 -17.97 15.87 5.08
N THR A 115 -17.89 15.22 6.24
CA THR A 115 -18.59 15.67 7.46
C THR A 115 -18.03 16.97 8.03
N SER A 116 -16.72 17.20 7.96
CA SER A 116 -16.09 18.46 8.44
C SER A 116 -16.35 19.68 7.54
N ARG A 117 -17.01 19.52 6.39
CA ARG A 117 -17.37 20.61 5.46
C ARG A 117 -18.84 21.06 5.59
N THR A 118 -19.59 20.47 6.51
CA THR A 118 -20.97 20.82 6.86
C THR A 118 -21.00 21.52 8.21
#